data_AF-A0A1I1NRD4-F1
#
_entry.id   AF-A0A1I1NRD4-F1
#
_cell.length_a   1.000
_cell.length_b   1.000
_cell.length_c   1.000
_cell.angle_alpha   90.00
_cell.angle_beta   90.00
_cell.angle_gamma   90.00
#
_symmetry.space_group_name_H-M   'P 1'
#
loop_
_entity.id
_entity.type
_entity.pdbx_description
1 polymer ?
#
loop_
_entity_poly.entity_id
_entity_poly.type
_entity_poly.pdbx_seq_one_letter_code
_entity_poly.pdbx_strand_id
1 'polypeptide(L)'
;MIGRNIYQIRKKRGLTLSELAEKAGISKSYLSNIERSINQNPSIQVLEKIGLVLEADLNTLLEMNANTETIQQIEKEWVDFVYELKKAGINKEKLGDYKILIDFIKWQNSGVN
;
A
#
# COMPACT_ATOMS: atom_id res chain seq x y z
N MET A 1 7.05 -5.17 -3.60
CA MET A 1 5.61 -5.38 -3.85
C MET A 1 5.27 -5.20 -5.32
N ILE A 2 5.60 -4.05 -5.93
CA ILE A 2 5.41 -3.74 -7.37
C ILE A 2 5.85 -4.87 -8.31
N GLY A 3 7.08 -5.38 -8.16
CA GLY A 3 7.62 -6.42 -9.03
C GLY A 3 6.81 -7.72 -9.04
N ARG A 4 6.32 -8.14 -7.86
CA ARG A 4 5.46 -9.32 -7.72
C ARG A 4 4.15 -9.11 -8.45
N ASN A 5 3.58 -7.92 -8.35
CA ASN A 5 2.31 -7.60 -9.00
C ASN A 5 2.43 -7.54 -10.54
N ILE A 6 3.49 -6.90 -11.05
CA ILE A 6 3.84 -6.93 -12.49
C ILE A 6 3.93 -8.38 -12.98
N TYR A 7 4.62 -9.25 -12.24
CA TYR A 7 4.70 -10.68 -12.57
C TYR A 7 3.33 -11.35 -12.64
N GLN A 8 2.45 -11.10 -11.65
CA GLN A 8 1.11 -11.70 -11.60
C GLN A 8 0.25 -11.25 -12.78
N ILE A 9 0.21 -9.95 -13.07
CA ILE A 9 -0.58 -9.39 -14.16
C ILE A 9 -0.05 -9.90 -15.51
N ARG A 10 1.28 -9.91 -15.71
CA ARG A 10 1.90 -10.46 -16.92
C ARG A 10 1.50 -11.92 -17.15
N LYS A 11 1.54 -12.74 -16.10
CA LYS A 11 1.16 -14.16 -16.17
C LYS A 11 -0.33 -14.34 -16.46
N LYS A 12 -1.21 -13.55 -15.85
CA LYS A 12 -2.65 -13.55 -16.15
C LYS A 12 -2.94 -13.18 -17.61
N ARG A 13 -2.14 -12.28 -18.19
CA ARG A 13 -2.20 -11.87 -19.60
C ARG A 13 -1.56 -12.89 -20.56
N GLY A 14 -1.01 -14.00 -20.06
CA GLY A 14 -0.37 -15.03 -20.89
C GLY A 14 0.96 -14.61 -21.52
N LEU A 15 1.54 -13.47 -21.11
CA LEU A 15 2.77 -12.94 -21.71
C LEU A 15 4.02 -13.60 -21.12
N THR A 16 4.96 -13.96 -21.98
CA THR A 16 6.32 -14.29 -21.60
C THR A 16 7.08 -13.04 -21.16
N LEU A 17 8.20 -13.24 -20.47
CA LEU A 17 9.06 -12.14 -20.02
C LEU A 17 9.73 -11.43 -21.21
N SER A 18 10.02 -12.14 -22.31
CA SER A 18 10.52 -11.52 -23.54
C SER A 18 9.47 -10.64 -24.20
N GLU A 19 8.24 -11.13 -24.35
CA GLU A 19 7.16 -10.38 -25.02
C GLU A 19 6.79 -9.10 -24.27
N LEU A 20 6.70 -9.13 -22.94
CA LEU A 20 6.44 -7.91 -22.18
C LEU A 20 7.59 -6.91 -22.33
N ALA A 21 8.84 -7.37 -22.22
CA ALA A 21 10.01 -6.50 -22.33
C ALA A 21 10.09 -5.82 -23.71
N GLU A 22 9.87 -6.59 -24.77
CA GLU A 22 9.84 -6.10 -26.15
C GLU A 22 8.73 -5.07 -26.36
N LYS A 23 7.49 -5.41 -25.99
CA LYS A 23 6.33 -4.50 -26.13
C LYS A 23 6.46 -3.24 -25.29
N ALA A 24 7.07 -3.33 -24.11
CA ALA A 24 7.29 -2.18 -23.23
C ALA A 24 8.55 -1.38 -23.58
N GLY A 25 9.36 -1.83 -24.56
CA GLY A 25 10.59 -1.16 -24.97
C GLY A 25 11.63 -1.07 -23.85
N ILE A 26 11.77 -2.14 -23.05
CA ILE A 26 12.77 -2.28 -21.98
C ILE A 26 13.56 -3.58 -22.14
N SER A 27 14.72 -3.69 -21.48
CA SER A 27 15.50 -4.93 -21.58
C SER A 27 14.86 -6.06 -20.77
N LYS A 28 14.91 -7.29 -21.33
CA LYS A 28 14.46 -8.52 -20.64
C LYS A 28 15.12 -8.70 -19.27
N SER A 29 16.41 -8.41 -19.18
CA SER A 29 17.17 -8.47 -17.92
C SER A 29 16.64 -7.47 -16.89
N TYR A 30 16.34 -6.25 -17.32
CA TYR A 30 15.78 -5.23 -16.44
C TYR A 30 14.39 -5.58 -15.94
N LEU A 31 13.50 -6.05 -16.82
CA LEU A 31 12.18 -6.56 -16.40
C LEU A 31 12.30 -7.73 -15.42
N SER A 32 13.22 -8.67 -15.66
CA SER A 32 13.49 -9.78 -14.74
C SER A 32 13.95 -9.30 -13.36
N ASN A 33 14.79 -8.25 -13.31
CA ASN A 33 15.24 -7.66 -12.04
C ASN A 33 14.10 -6.94 -11.30
N ILE A 34 13.19 -6.30 -12.04
CA ILE A 34 11.99 -5.67 -11.47
C ILE A 34 11.09 -6.75 -10.86
N GLU A 35 10.73 -7.80 -11.62
CA GLU A 35 9.82 -8.84 -11.14
C GLU A 35 10.36 -9.60 -9.92
N ARG A 36 11.69 -9.81 -9.86
CA ARG A 36 12.37 -10.44 -8.73
C ARG A 36 12.63 -9.49 -7.55
N SER A 37 12.21 -8.23 -7.63
CA SER A 37 12.43 -7.21 -6.59
C SER A 37 13.91 -6.95 -6.27
N ILE A 38 14.80 -7.17 -7.24
CA ILE A 38 16.23 -6.82 -7.15
C ILE A 38 16.41 -5.32 -7.43
N ASN A 39 15.67 -4.80 -8.41
CA ASN A 39 15.54 -3.37 -8.65
C ASN A 39 14.17 -2.90 -8.15
N GLN A 40 14.14 -2.33 -6.94
CA GLN A 40 12.89 -1.96 -6.28
C GLN A 40 12.36 -0.58 -6.66
N ASN A 41 13.15 0.23 -7.37
CA ASN A 41 12.78 1.60 -7.72
C ASN A 41 12.89 1.86 -9.24
N PRO A 42 12.10 1.15 -10.09
CA PRO A 42 11.98 1.51 -11.50
C PRO A 42 11.43 2.93 -11.65
N SER A 43 11.85 3.65 -12.70
CA SER A 43 11.33 4.99 -12.94
C SER A 43 9.84 4.97 -13.29
N ILE A 44 9.15 6.08 -13.07
CA ILE A 44 7.74 6.23 -13.42
C ILE A 44 7.47 5.91 -14.90
N GLN A 45 8.36 6.37 -15.79
CA GLN A 45 8.28 6.12 -17.23
C GLN A 45 8.35 4.63 -17.58
N VAL A 46 9.14 3.85 -16.84
CA VAL A 46 9.22 2.40 -17.03
C VAL A 46 7.92 1.75 -16.57
N LEU A 47 7.37 2.19 -15.43
CA LEU A 47 6.10 1.67 -14.92
C LEU A 47 4.94 2.00 -15.86
N GLU A 48 4.89 3.20 -16.43
CA GLU A 48 3.90 3.59 -17.44
C GLU A 48 3.98 2.72 -18.70
N LYS A 49 5.19 2.49 -19.23
CA LYS A 49 5.39 1.60 -20.38
C LYS A 49 4.91 0.16 -20.11
N ILE A 50 5.24 -0.37 -18.93
CA ILE A 50 4.78 -1.70 -18.51
C ILE A 50 3.26 -1.71 -18.35
N GLY A 51 2.68 -0.69 -17.70
CA GLY A 51 1.24 -0.56 -17.47
C GLY A 51 0.43 -0.49 -18.76
N LEU A 52 0.92 0.25 -19.76
CA LEU A 52 0.30 0.31 -21.09
C LEU A 52 0.20 -1.07 -21.75
N VAL A 53 1.25 -1.89 -21.68
CA VAL A 53 1.24 -3.25 -22.28
C VAL A 53 0.37 -4.22 -21.48
N LEU A 54 0.36 -4.07 -20.15
CA LEU A 54 -0.44 -4.90 -19.27
C LEU A 54 -1.91 -4.44 -19.17
N GLU A 55 -2.24 -3.31 -19.80
CA GLU A 55 -3.51 -2.57 -19.66
C GLU A 55 -3.90 -2.44 -18.17
N ALA A 56 -2.94 -1.97 -17.38
CA ALA A 56 -3.09 -1.73 -15.95
C ALA A 56 -2.63 -0.31 -15.65
N ASP A 57 -3.44 0.43 -14.88
CA ASP A 57 -3.04 1.74 -14.40
C ASP A 57 -1.96 1.63 -13.31
N LEU A 58 -1.34 2.77 -12.99
CA LEU A 58 -0.26 2.82 -12.02
C LEU A 58 -0.73 2.38 -10.62
N ASN A 59 -1.95 2.75 -10.22
CA ASN A 59 -2.51 2.35 -8.92
C ASN A 59 -2.62 0.83 -8.80
N THR A 60 -3.03 0.17 -9.89
CA THR A 60 -3.11 -1.28 -10.00
C THR A 60 -1.73 -1.87 -9.87
N LEU A 61 -0.71 -1.38 -10.61
CA LEU A 61 0.67 -1.87 -10.54
C LEU A 61 1.29 -1.71 -9.14
N LEU A 62 0.97 -0.61 -8.46
CA LEU A 62 1.46 -0.26 -7.14
C LEU A 62 0.65 -0.88 -5.99
N GLU A 63 -0.45 -1.59 -6.28
CA GLU A 63 -1.38 -2.14 -5.28
C GLU A 63 -1.94 -1.06 -4.31
N MET A 64 -2.12 0.18 -4.79
CA MET A 64 -2.56 1.29 -3.93
C MET A 64 -3.99 1.12 -3.42
N ASN A 65 -4.86 0.43 -4.16
CA ASN A 65 -6.29 0.33 -3.84
C ASN A 65 -6.56 -0.43 -2.52
N ALA A 66 -5.81 -1.50 -2.23
CA ALA A 66 -5.97 -2.26 -0.98
C ALA A 66 -5.54 -1.42 0.25
N ASN A 67 -4.56 -0.54 0.07
CA ASN A 67 -4.12 0.36 1.13
C ASN A 67 -5.11 1.51 1.32
N THR A 68 -5.71 2.02 0.24
CA THR A 68 -6.68 3.13 0.32
C THR A 68 -7.96 2.73 1.04
N GLU A 69 -8.53 1.55 0.75
CA GLU A 69 -9.71 1.04 1.47
C GLU A 69 -9.42 0.79 2.95
N THR A 70 -8.26 0.22 3.27
CA THR A 70 -7.83 -0.03 4.65
C THR A 70 -7.60 1.28 5.41
N ILE A 71 -6.95 2.27 4.79
CA ILE A 71 -6.72 3.59 5.39
C ILE A 71 -8.05 4.32 5.61
N GLN A 72 -8.96 4.29 4.63
CA GLN A 72 -10.29 4.88 4.76
C GLN A 72 -11.11 4.22 5.88
N GLN A 73 -11.01 2.89 6.02
CA GLN A 73 -11.70 2.16 7.08
C GLN A 73 -11.13 2.51 8.46
N ILE A 74 -9.80 2.57 8.60
CA ILE A 74 -9.13 2.97 9.84
C ILE A 74 -9.48 4.42 10.20
N GLU A 75 -9.42 5.35 9.23
CA GLU A 75 -9.81 6.75 9.43
C GLU A 75 -11.27 6.88 9.87
N LYS A 76 -12.16 6.11 9.25
CA LYS A 76 -13.58 6.07 9.62
C LYS A 76 -13.78 5.55 11.04
N GLU A 77 -13.12 4.47 11.44
CA GLU A 77 -13.20 3.94 12.81
C GLU A 77 -12.68 4.95 13.85
N TRP A 78 -11.59 5.66 13.53
CA TRP A 78 -11.08 6.75 14.37
C TRP A 78 -12.04 7.92 14.48
N VAL A 79 -12.68 8.33 13.38
CA VAL A 79 -13.67 9.40 13.37
C VAL A 79 -14.91 9.01 14.16
N ASP A 80 -15.42 7.79 13.98
CA ASP A 80 -16.56 7.23 14.71
C ASP A 80 -16.25 7.20 16.22
N PHE A 81 -15.04 6.77 16.61
CA PHE A 81 -14.59 6.77 18.01
C PHE A 81 -14.50 8.18 18.61
N VAL A 82 -13.89 9.13 17.91
CA VAL A 82 -13.79 10.53 18.35
C VAL A 82 -15.18 11.16 18.51
N TYR A 83 -16.12 10.79 17.64
CA TYR A 83 -17.51 11.23 17.74
C TYR A 83 -18.22 10.69 18.99
N GLU A 84 -18.01 9.42 19.33
CA GLU A 84 -18.57 8.82 20.55
C GLU A 84 -17.95 9.42 21.83
N LEU A 85 -16.64 9.72 21.84
CA LEU A 85 -16.03 10.46 22.95
C LEU A 85 -16.69 11.83 23.16
N LYS A 86 -16.95 12.55 22.05
CA LYS A 86 -17.61 13.85 22.10
C LYS A 86 -19.04 13.72 22.66
N LYS A 87 -19.80 12.71 22.24
CA LYS A 87 -21.14 12.42 22.80
C LYS A 87 -21.11 12.07 24.28
N ALA A 88 -20.08 11.37 24.73
CA ALA A 88 -19.87 11.06 26.14
C ALA A 88 -19.47 12.29 26.99
N GLY A 89 -19.38 13.48 26.39
CA GLY A 89 -19.04 14.73 27.07
C GLY A 89 -17.54 14.94 27.25
N ILE A 90 -16.71 14.13 26.57
CA ILE A 90 -15.26 14.30 26.54
C ILE A 90 -14.93 15.27 25.41
N ASN A 91 -14.70 16.52 25.79
CA ASN A 91 -14.22 17.57 24.91
C ASN A 91 -12.68 17.63 24.92
N LYS A 92 -12.10 18.35 23.96
CA LYS A 92 -10.64 18.44 23.74
C LYS A 92 -9.86 18.84 25.00
N GLU A 93 -10.47 19.64 25.87
CA GLU A 93 -9.88 20.12 27.12
C GLU A 93 -9.74 19.01 28.17
N LYS A 94 -10.73 18.10 28.25
CA LYS A 94 -10.72 16.94 29.15
C LYS A 94 -9.93 15.75 28.62
N LEU A 95 -9.50 15.79 27.35
CA LEU A 95 -8.74 14.70 26.74
C LEU A 95 -7.43 14.42 27.49
N GLY A 96 -6.85 15.46 28.10
CA GLY A 96 -5.64 15.37 28.92
C GLY A 96 -5.81 14.50 30.18
N ASP A 97 -7.02 14.43 30.73
CA ASP A 97 -7.33 13.64 31.93
C ASP A 97 -7.17 12.13 31.67
N TYR A 98 -7.32 11.72 30.41
CA TYR A 98 -7.17 10.33 29.98
C TYR A 98 -5.74 9.95 29.62
N LYS A 99 -4.78 10.88 29.75
CA LYS A 99 -3.35 10.61 29.48
C LYS A 99 -2.81 9.46 30.33
N ILE A 100 -3.21 9.38 31.59
CA ILE A 100 -2.81 8.30 32.51
C ILE A 100 -3.28 6.93 31.98
N LEU A 101 -4.52 6.84 31.50
CA LEU A 101 -5.06 5.60 30.93
C LEU A 101 -4.30 5.20 29.65
N ILE A 102 -3.99 6.18 28.78
CA ILE A 102 -3.21 5.93 27.56
C ILE A 102 -1.81 5.44 27.91
N ASP A 103 -1.14 6.07 28.88
CA ASP A 103 0.21 5.69 29.29
C ASP A 103 0.22 4.31 29.97
N PHE A 104 -0.83 3.96 30.72
CA PHE A 104 -1.03 2.61 31.27
C PHE A 104 -1.19 1.55 30.16
N ILE A 105 -2.02 1.81 29.14
CA ILE A 105 -2.21 0.90 28.00
C ILE A 105 -0.91 0.71 27.22
N LYS A 106 -0.15 1.79 26.99
CA LYS A 106 1.17 1.73 26.34
C LYS A 106 2.13 0.84 27.14
N TRP A 107 2.18 1.01 28.45
CA TRP A 107 2.99 0.17 29.34
C TRP A 107 2.58 -1.30 29.27
N GLN A 108 1.28 -1.61 29.36
CA GLN A 108 0.76 -2.99 29.27
C GLN A 108 1.14 -3.67 27.95
N ASN A 109 0.99 -2.97 26.83
CA ASN A 109 1.37 -3.50 25.50
C ASN A 109 2.89 -3.65 25.34
N SER A 110 3.69 -2.92 26.12
CA SER A 110 5.16 -3.04 26.13
C SER A 110 5.65 -4.17 27.05
N GLY A 111 4.82 -4.62 27.99
CA GLY A 111 5.10 -5.70 28.94
C GLY A 111 4.69 -7.11 28.46
N VAL A 112 4.10 -7.22 27.27
CA VAL A 112 3.82 -8.50 26.60
C VAL A 112 4.88 -8.70 25.51
N ASN A 113 6.09 -9.09 25.94
CA ASN A 113 7.13 -9.72 25.14
C ASN A 113 7.80 -10.79 25.99
#